data_AF-A0A7V9E387-F1
#
_entry.id   AF-A0A7V9E387-F1
#
_cell.length_a   1.000
_cell.length_b   1.000
_cell.length_c   1.000
_cell.angle_alpha   90.00
_cell.angle_beta   90.00
_cell.angle_gamma   90.00
#
_symmetry.space_group_name_H-M   'P 1'
#
loop_
_entity.id
_entity.type
_entity.pdbx_description
1 polymer ?
#
loop_
_entity_poly.entity_id
_entity_poly.type
_entity_poly.pdbx_seq_one_letter_code
_entity_poly.pdbx_strand_id
1 'polypeptide(L)'
;IYDDDGNLTTGSFVDYLVPSASDLPHFDTDRTVSPSTTNPLGVKGVGEAGTIASTPAVVNSVVNALRHLGVTDVLMPMTPERVWRAVRDGSSGGDRAAEGSIAYSATADTQESAL
;
A
#
# COMPACT_ATOMS: atom_id res chain seq x y z
N ILE A 1 -9.59 -10.13 -3.57
CA ILE A 1 -10.83 -9.38 -3.88
C ILE A 1 -11.97 -10.37 -3.77
N TYR A 2 -13.08 -9.99 -3.16
CA TYR A 2 -14.24 -10.86 -2.98
C TYR A 2 -15.44 -10.23 -3.69
N ASP A 3 -16.25 -11.05 -4.34
CA ASP A 3 -17.54 -10.62 -4.90
C ASP A 3 -18.64 -10.61 -3.81
N ASP A 4 -19.83 -10.16 -4.18
CA ASP A 4 -20.98 -10.01 -3.26
C ASP A 4 -21.46 -11.36 -2.69
N ASP A 5 -21.17 -12.47 -3.39
CA ASP A 5 -21.48 -13.83 -2.95
C ASP A 5 -20.36 -14.43 -2.06
N GLY A 6 -19.27 -13.68 -1.84
CA GLY A 6 -18.15 -14.07 -0.98
C GLY A 6 -17.11 -14.96 -1.66
N ASN A 7 -17.11 -15.08 -2.99
CA ASN A 7 -16.11 -15.84 -3.72
C ASN A 7 -14.82 -15.01 -3.90
N LEU A 8 -13.66 -15.67 -3.77
CA LEU A 8 -12.36 -15.04 -4.02
C LEU A 8 -12.12 -14.91 -5.53
N THR A 9 -12.11 -13.69 -6.05
CA THR A 9 -11.93 -13.40 -7.48
C THR A 9 -10.46 -13.27 -7.91
N THR A 10 -9.53 -13.29 -6.95
CA THR A 10 -8.08 -13.17 -7.18
C THR A 10 -7.31 -14.40 -6.70
N GLY A 11 -7.86 -15.59 -6.96
CA GLY A 11 -7.29 -16.87 -6.50
C GLY A 11 -6.14 -17.41 -7.36
N SER A 12 -5.78 -16.71 -8.45
CA SER A 12 -4.77 -17.13 -9.41
C SER A 12 -3.72 -16.04 -9.65
N PHE A 13 -2.55 -16.40 -10.19
CA PHE A 13 -1.54 -15.41 -10.61
C PHE A 13 -1.89 -14.64 -11.88
N VAL A 14 -3.00 -14.99 -12.55
CA VAL A 14 -3.54 -14.15 -13.64
C VAL A 14 -4.11 -12.85 -13.06
N ASP A 15 -4.76 -12.95 -11.90
CA ASP A 15 -5.50 -11.85 -11.28
C ASP A 15 -4.76 -11.22 -10.08
N TYR A 16 -3.89 -12.01 -9.42
CA TYR A 16 -3.01 -11.55 -8.35
C TYR A 16 -1.61 -11.31 -8.91
N LEU A 17 -1.31 -10.04 -9.22
CA LEU A 17 -0.03 -9.66 -9.80
C LEU A 17 1.13 -9.96 -8.85
N VAL A 18 1.99 -10.90 -9.27
CA VAL A 18 3.31 -11.10 -8.69
C VAL A 18 4.31 -10.41 -9.61
N PRO A 19 5.11 -9.45 -9.11
CA PRO A 19 6.04 -8.70 -9.95
C PRO A 19 7.08 -9.64 -10.56
N SER A 20 7.27 -9.52 -11.87
CA SER A 20 8.35 -10.12 -12.63
C SER A 20 9.64 -9.30 -12.50
N ALA A 21 10.75 -9.84 -12.99
CA ALA A 21 12.04 -9.14 -12.96
C ALA A 21 12.02 -7.80 -13.70
N SER A 22 11.21 -7.65 -14.76
CA SER A 22 11.08 -6.39 -15.51
C SER A 22 10.23 -5.34 -14.81
N ASP A 23 9.45 -5.72 -13.80
CA ASP A 23 8.58 -4.80 -13.06
C ASP A 23 9.33 -4.07 -11.93
N LEU A 24 10.51 -4.58 -11.54
CA LEU A 24 11.29 -4.05 -10.43
C LEU A 24 12.31 -3.01 -10.89
N PRO A 25 12.47 -1.91 -10.13
CA PRO A 25 13.56 -0.97 -10.37
C PRO A 25 14.92 -1.60 -9.99
N HIS A 26 16.00 -0.94 -10.39
CA HIS A 26 17.31 -1.23 -9.79
C HIS A 26 17.33 -0.76 -8.32
N PHE A 27 18.00 -1.52 -7.46
CA PHE A 27 18.12 -1.20 -6.03
C PHE A 27 19.54 -0.79 -5.70
N ASP A 28 19.71 0.46 -5.28
CA ASP A 28 20.92 0.93 -4.61
C ASP A 28 20.79 0.68 -3.11
N THR A 29 21.82 0.08 -2.49
CA THR A 29 21.81 -0.26 -1.06
C THR A 29 22.96 0.41 -0.33
N ASP A 30 22.69 0.87 0.89
CA ASP A 30 23.68 1.44 1.79
C ASP A 30 23.38 1.02 3.23
N ARG A 31 24.32 1.25 4.16
CA ARG A 31 24.18 0.87 5.57
C ARG A 31 24.94 1.81 6.50
N THR A 32 24.35 2.04 7.65
CA THR A 32 25.03 2.58 8.83
C THR A 32 25.00 1.53 9.94
N VAL A 33 25.89 1.64 10.94
CA VAL A 33 25.99 0.65 12.03
C VAL A 33 25.72 1.34 13.36
N SER A 34 24.66 0.90 14.03
CA SER A 34 24.36 1.24 15.42
C SER A 34 24.08 -0.07 16.16
N PRO A 35 25.04 -0.59 16.95
CA PRO A 35 24.90 -1.89 17.61
C PRO A 35 23.68 -1.99 18.54
N SER A 36 23.18 -3.20 18.75
CA SER A 36 22.20 -3.47 19.81
C SER A 36 22.90 -3.50 21.18
N THR A 37 22.33 -2.83 22.18
CA THR A 37 22.85 -2.83 23.56
C THR A 37 22.41 -4.05 24.37
N THR A 38 21.38 -4.78 23.90
CA THR A 38 20.76 -5.89 24.63
C THR A 38 21.08 -7.26 24.03
N ASN A 39 21.55 -7.30 22.78
CA ASN A 39 22.02 -8.52 22.16
C ASN A 39 23.55 -8.64 22.35
N PRO A 40 24.08 -9.73 22.94
CA PRO A 40 25.53 -9.87 23.19
C PRO A 40 26.41 -9.81 21.94
N LEU A 41 25.86 -10.11 20.76
CA LEU A 41 26.56 -10.02 19.48
C LEU A 41 26.39 -8.65 18.80
N GLY A 42 25.63 -7.73 19.40
CA GLY A 42 25.38 -6.39 18.86
C GLY A 42 24.49 -6.35 17.61
N VAL A 43 23.88 -7.48 17.21
CA VAL A 43 23.10 -7.61 15.97
C VAL A 43 21.65 -7.15 16.11
N LYS A 44 21.03 -6.77 14.98
CA LYS A 44 19.61 -6.40 14.85
C LYS A 44 18.98 -7.13 13.66
N GLY A 45 17.70 -7.47 13.76
CA GLY A 45 16.93 -8.03 12.65
C GLY A 45 16.61 -6.99 11.58
N VAL A 46 16.60 -7.40 10.30
CA VAL A 46 16.35 -6.50 9.16
C VAL A 46 15.42 -7.09 8.09
N GLY A 47 15.02 -8.37 8.21
CA GLY A 47 14.33 -9.11 7.14
C GLY A 47 13.05 -8.45 6.61
N GLU A 48 12.29 -7.79 7.49
CA GLU A 48 11.04 -7.10 7.14
C GLU A 48 11.23 -5.61 6.81
N ALA A 49 12.41 -5.04 7.10
CA ALA A 49 12.64 -3.60 6.99
C ALA A 49 12.38 -3.08 5.56
N GLY A 50 12.72 -3.88 4.55
CA GLY A 50 12.43 -3.58 3.15
C GLY A 50 10.93 -3.48 2.87
N THR A 51 10.14 -4.48 3.30
CA THR A 51 8.68 -4.52 3.08
C THR A 51 7.96 -3.39 3.82
N ILE A 52 8.43 -3.05 5.03
CA ILE A 52 7.86 -1.97 5.85
C ILE A 52 8.10 -0.60 5.19
N ALA A 53 9.33 -0.33 4.75
CA ALA A 53 9.71 0.99 4.25
C ALA A 53 9.36 1.22 2.76
N SER A 54 9.36 0.16 1.94
CA SER A 54 9.17 0.29 0.49
C SER A 54 7.80 0.83 0.10
N THR A 55 6.74 0.30 0.72
CA THR A 55 5.35 0.67 0.43
C THR A 55 5.10 2.18 0.60
N PRO A 56 5.37 2.80 1.77
CA PRO A 56 5.19 4.24 1.93
C PRO A 56 6.16 5.06 1.08
N ALA A 57 7.38 4.58 0.82
CA ALA A 57 8.32 5.29 -0.05
C ALA A 57 7.79 5.44 -1.49
N VAL A 58 7.20 4.38 -2.05
CA VAL A 58 6.60 4.39 -3.40
C VAL A 58 5.31 5.20 -3.42
N VAL A 59 4.42 5.06 -2.44
CA VAL A 59 3.20 5.87 -2.36
C VAL A 59 3.52 7.36 -2.31
N ASN A 60 4.47 7.75 -1.44
CA ASN A 60 4.87 9.13 -1.30
C ASN A 60 5.53 9.67 -2.57
N SER A 61 6.29 8.85 -3.32
CA SER A 61 6.90 9.30 -4.57
C SER A 61 5.85 9.58 -5.66
N VAL A 62 4.81 8.73 -5.76
CA VAL A 62 3.68 8.93 -6.68
C VAL A 62 2.93 10.21 -6.32
N VAL A 63 2.52 10.39 -5.06
CA VAL A 63 1.82 11.61 -4.61
C VAL A 63 2.70 12.85 -4.83
N ASN A 64 4.00 12.76 -4.56
CA ASN A 64 4.93 13.85 -4.79
C ASN A 64 5.01 14.25 -6.28
N ALA A 65 5.01 13.28 -7.19
CA ALA A 65 5.01 13.53 -8.63
C ALA A 65 3.72 14.24 -9.07
N LEU A 66 2.57 13.92 -8.45
CA LEU A 66 1.26 14.43 -8.86
C LEU A 66 0.82 15.70 -8.11
N ARG A 67 1.51 16.09 -7.03
CA ARG A 67 1.13 17.24 -6.17
C ARG A 67 0.87 18.54 -6.94
N HIS A 68 1.62 18.78 -8.02
CA HIS A 68 1.51 19.99 -8.84
C HIS A 68 0.20 20.05 -9.65
N LEU A 69 -0.52 18.93 -9.74
CA LEU A 69 -1.82 18.79 -10.36
C LEU A 69 -2.97 18.85 -9.33
N GLY A 70 -2.68 19.16 -8.06
CA GLY A 70 -3.67 19.23 -6.99
C GLY A 70 -3.95 17.90 -6.28
N VAL A 71 -3.29 16.81 -6.68
CA VAL A 71 -3.43 15.48 -6.05
C VAL A 71 -2.71 15.47 -4.70
N THR A 72 -3.46 15.18 -3.62
CA THR A 72 -2.91 15.08 -2.26
C THR A 72 -2.80 13.65 -1.77
N ASP A 73 -3.54 12.71 -2.37
CA ASP A 73 -3.56 11.30 -1.97
C ASP A 73 -4.04 10.41 -3.13
N VAL A 74 -3.62 9.14 -3.11
CA VAL A 74 -4.08 8.10 -4.03
C VAL A 74 -4.23 6.79 -3.24
N LEU A 75 -5.36 6.10 -3.39
CA LEU A 75 -5.63 4.88 -2.63
C LEU A 75 -4.84 3.68 -3.17
N MET A 76 -4.11 2.99 -2.29
CA MET A 76 -3.46 1.72 -2.63
C MET A 76 -4.46 0.59 -2.99
N PRO A 77 -4.11 -0.34 -3.89
CA PRO A 77 -2.93 -0.35 -4.77
C PRO A 77 -2.97 0.78 -5.82
N MET A 78 -1.79 1.30 -6.18
CA MET A 78 -1.61 2.39 -7.15
C MET A 78 -1.74 1.89 -8.60
N THR A 79 -2.90 1.34 -8.95
CA THR A 79 -3.14 0.88 -10.32
C THR A 79 -3.12 2.06 -11.30
N PRO A 80 -2.73 1.85 -12.56
CA PRO A 80 -2.73 2.92 -13.57
C PRO A 80 -4.08 3.65 -13.69
N GLU A 81 -5.18 2.91 -13.56
CA GLU A 81 -6.54 3.46 -13.56
C GLU A 81 -6.77 4.44 -12.40
N ARG A 82 -6.41 4.06 -11.16
CA ARG A 82 -6.61 4.91 -9.98
C ARG A 82 -5.74 6.16 -10.03
N VAL A 83 -4.51 6.03 -10.53
CA VAL A 83 -3.62 7.17 -10.78
C VAL A 83 -4.23 8.10 -11.84
N TRP A 84 -4.75 7.54 -12.93
CA TRP A 84 -5.41 8.33 -13.98
C TRP A 84 -6.64 9.08 -13.48
N ARG A 85 -7.50 8.43 -12.67
CA ARG A 85 -8.67 9.08 -12.04
C ARG A 85 -8.24 10.22 -11.12
N ALA A 86 -7.23 9.98 -10.27
CA ALA A 86 -6.71 11.01 -9.37
C ALA A 86 -6.20 12.25 -10.13
N VAL A 87 -5.52 12.05 -11.27
CA VAL A 87 -5.06 13.14 -12.13
C VAL A 87 -6.21 13.89 -12.80
N ARG A 88 -7.26 13.17 -13.24
CA ARG A 88 -8.39 13.76 -13.95
C ARG A 88 -9.31 14.59 -13.05
N ASP A 89 -9.59 14.10 -11.84
CA ASP A 89 -10.62 14.67 -10.97
C ASP A 89 -10.07 15.77 -10.05
N GLY A 90 -8.74 15.94 -9.99
CA GLY A 90 -8.06 17.13 -9.46
C GLY A 90 -8.19 17.38 -7.95
N SER A 91 -8.99 16.61 -7.20
CA SER A 91 -9.05 16.66 -5.73
C SER A 91 -9.95 15.57 -5.14
N SER A 92 -9.59 15.18 -3.90
CA SER A 92 -10.16 14.12 -3.03
C SER A 92 -9.99 12.68 -3.52
N GLY A 93 -9.19 11.93 -2.75
CA GLY A 93 -8.87 10.52 -2.96
C GLY A 93 -10.12 9.73 -3.32
N GLY A 94 -9.97 8.94 -4.38
CA GLY A 94 -11.06 8.35 -5.13
C GLY A 94 -12.18 7.80 -4.25
N ASP A 95 -13.40 8.01 -4.74
CA ASP A 95 -14.59 7.30 -4.31
C ASP A 95 -14.23 5.91 -3.81
N ARG A 96 -14.77 5.59 -2.62
CA ARG A 96 -14.75 4.25 -2.01
C ARG A 96 -14.60 3.25 -3.13
N ALA A 97 -13.46 2.54 -3.13
CA ALA A 97 -13.30 1.25 -3.76
C ALA A 97 -14.46 0.95 -4.72
N ALA A 98 -14.36 1.40 -5.97
CA ALA A 98 -15.40 1.22 -6.98
C ALA A 98 -16.08 -0.13 -6.75
N GLU A 99 -17.41 -0.14 -6.59
CA GLU A 99 -18.22 -1.32 -6.24
C GLU A 99 -17.54 -2.59 -6.77
N GLY A 100 -16.92 -3.35 -5.85
CA GLY A 100 -16.02 -4.47 -6.19
C GLY A 100 -14.58 -4.41 -5.62
N SER A 101 -14.18 -3.36 -4.91
CA SER A 101 -12.80 -3.22 -4.37
C SER A 101 -12.71 -3.09 -2.85
N ILE A 102 -13.48 -3.85 -2.07
CA ILE A 102 -13.56 -3.70 -0.61
C ILE A 102 -12.20 -3.82 0.10
N ALA A 103 -11.62 -2.66 0.45
CA ALA A 103 -10.71 -2.51 1.57
C ALA A 103 -11.58 -2.42 2.84
N TYR A 104 -11.39 -3.39 3.75
CA TYR A 104 -11.89 -3.48 5.11
C TYR A 104 -12.74 -2.30 5.60
N SER A 105 -14.07 -2.44 5.55
CA SER A 105 -14.99 -1.57 6.27
C SER A 105 -15.03 -2.07 7.72
N ALA A 106 -14.22 -1.47 8.59
CA ALA A 106 -14.53 -1.49 10.01
C ALA A 106 -15.66 -0.49 10.25
N THR A 107 -16.89 -0.98 10.23
CA THR A 107 -17.99 -0.29 10.91
C THR A 107 -17.66 -0.33 12.40
N ALA A 108 -17.30 0.83 12.97
CA ALA A 108 -17.24 1.02 14.40
C ALA A 108 -18.67 0.88 14.94
N ASP A 109 -19.04 -0.36 15.30
CA ASP A 109 -20.29 -0.62 15.98
C ASP A 109 -20.18 -0.03 17.38
N THR A 110 -20.98 1.00 17.62
CA THR A 110 -21.13 1.64 18.91
C THR A 110 -21.95 0.70 19.77
N GLN A 111 -21.32 -0.10 20.62
CA GLN A 111 -22.00 -0.75 21.74
C GLN A 111 -21.81 0.09 23.01
N GLU A 112 -22.77 1.00 23.20
CA GLU A 112 -23.31 1.28 24.52
C GLU A 112 -24.01 0.00 25.02
N SER A 113 -23.60 -0.57 26.15
CA SER A 113 -24.46 -1.20 27.18
C SER A 113 -23.66 -2.08 28.17
N ALA A 114 -23.74 -1.70 29.44
CA ALA A 114 -23.67 -2.53 30.66
C ALA A 114 -22.35 -3.27 31.02
N LEU A 115 -21.52 -2.63 31.86
CA LEU A 115 -21.46 -2.85 33.32
C LEU A 115 -20.39 -1.95 33.97
#